data_AF-A0A954FQG4-F1
#
_entry.id   AF-A0A954FQG4-F1
#
_cell.length_a   1.000
_cell.length_b   1.000
_cell.length_c   1.000
_cell.angle_alpha   90.00
_cell.angle_beta   90.00
_cell.angle_gamma   90.00
#
_symmetry.space_group_name_H-M   'P 1'
#
loop_
_entity.id
_entity.type
_entity.pdbx_description
1 polymer ?
#
loop_
_entity_poly.entity_id
_entity_poly.type
_entity_poly.pdbx_seq_one_letter_code
_entity_poly.pdbx_strand_id
1 'polypeptide(L)'
;MNMKRIKNILNATIAVTLLSIGISDPIWAQSPKMKMTTEIPESITTPDRVETRIGTLEFFDGIPTKETSQLVYDHLDFSRATEAFLNGIPAASIEALRRGAVSLGQTKSNQVLYFDELMDSKALFLTGNTSTVYAIPILDLKKDGPTVVEIPAGAGPGTVNDAFFRFVVDMGAPGPDRGKGGKYLILPPDYEGDLEGPIGGKPQVIDGETYFVAKSTSYVAWIGLRGFLVDGKPDTASRMWRDGLKIYPLAMKANPPRMEFISGSRKSFNTIHANNFEFYEELHTVIEREPVEMLDAELRGLFASIGIEKG
;
A
#
# COMPACT_ATOMS: atom_id res chain seq x y z
N MET A 1 93.18 44.61 -5.21
CA MET A 1 92.20 45.61 -4.77
C MET A 1 91.17 44.93 -3.88
N ASN A 2 90.94 45.47 -2.67
CA ASN A 2 89.90 45.16 -1.66
C ASN A 2 89.88 43.76 -0.99
N MET A 3 90.41 43.65 0.25
CA MET A 3 89.77 43.89 1.58
C MET A 3 88.97 42.67 2.07
N LYS A 4 89.65 41.65 2.62
CA LYS A 4 90.01 41.45 4.06
C LYS A 4 88.83 41.05 4.96
N ARG A 5 88.78 39.76 5.30
CA ARG A 5 88.19 39.19 6.52
C ARG A 5 89.21 38.19 7.07
N ILE A 6 89.53 38.28 8.37
CA ILE A 6 89.87 37.16 9.25
C ILE A 6 89.89 37.70 10.70
N LYS A 7 88.94 37.17 11.47
CA LYS A 7 88.98 36.66 12.85
C LYS A 7 89.52 37.49 14.02
N ASN A 8 88.81 37.26 15.14
CA ASN A 8 89.22 37.25 16.55
C ASN A 8 89.27 38.61 17.27
N ILE A 9 88.94 38.75 18.57
CA ILE A 9 88.21 38.00 19.62
C ILE A 9 88.20 38.98 20.82
N LEU A 10 87.11 38.94 21.61
CA LEU A 10 86.96 39.33 23.02
C LEU A 10 86.98 40.80 23.52
N ASN A 11 86.03 40.99 24.45
CA ASN A 11 86.00 41.88 25.63
C ASN A 11 85.33 43.25 25.49
N ALA A 12 84.05 43.33 25.88
CA ALA A 12 83.62 44.20 26.97
C ALA A 12 82.14 43.94 27.34
N THR A 13 81.96 43.56 28.60
CA THR A 13 80.72 43.50 29.39
C THR A 13 79.96 44.83 29.38
N ILE A 14 78.63 44.81 29.26
CA ILE A 14 77.67 45.61 30.05
C ILE A 14 76.28 44.95 29.90
N ALA A 15 75.65 44.72 31.03
CA ALA A 15 74.38 44.04 31.20
C ALA A 15 73.21 44.82 30.59
N VAL A 16 72.31 44.10 29.90
CA VAL A 16 70.93 44.54 29.67
C VAL A 16 70.01 43.37 29.97
N THR A 17 69.07 43.66 30.86
CA THR A 17 68.04 42.85 31.48
C THR A 17 67.21 42.06 30.45
N LEU A 18 67.09 40.75 30.63
CA LEU A 18 66.19 39.89 29.87
C LEU A 18 64.73 40.20 30.27
N LEU A 19 64.00 40.89 29.40
CA LEU A 19 62.53 40.88 29.40
C LEU A 19 62.08 39.59 28.69
N SER A 20 61.72 38.58 29.47
CA SER A 20 60.96 37.43 28.98
C SER A 20 59.52 37.86 28.70
N ILE A 21 59.20 38.16 27.44
CA ILE A 21 57.83 38.28 26.97
C ILE A 21 57.26 36.86 26.90
N GLY A 22 56.59 36.45 27.98
CA GLY A 22 55.75 35.26 27.96
C GLY A 22 54.55 35.54 27.06
N ILE A 23 54.39 34.74 26.02
CA ILE A 23 53.15 34.63 25.26
C ILE A 23 52.15 33.99 26.21
N SER A 24 51.29 34.79 26.83
CA SER A 24 50.16 34.29 27.59
C SER A 24 49.04 33.97 26.60
N ASP A 25 48.80 32.67 26.39
CA ASP A 25 47.54 32.21 25.80
C ASP A 25 46.37 32.77 26.63
N PRO A 26 45.29 33.25 26.01
CA PRO A 26 44.10 33.65 26.74
C PRO A 26 43.50 32.40 27.41
N ILE A 27 43.77 32.25 28.70
CA ILE A 27 43.07 31.30 29.56
C ILE A 27 41.63 31.82 29.69
N TRP A 28 40.72 31.26 28.90
CA TRP A 28 39.30 31.40 29.16
C TRP A 28 39.03 30.78 30.53
N ALA A 29 38.75 31.62 31.53
CA ALA A 29 38.45 31.17 32.88
C ALA A 29 37.22 30.25 32.85
N GLN A 30 37.36 29.03 33.36
CA GLN A 30 36.19 28.16 33.59
C GLN A 30 35.24 28.86 34.57
N SER A 31 33.97 28.96 34.19
CA SER A 31 32.92 29.48 35.07
C SER A 31 32.91 28.72 36.41
N PRO A 32 32.84 29.42 37.56
CA PRO A 32 32.90 28.77 38.86
C PRO A 32 31.72 27.80 39.06
N LYS A 33 32.00 26.56 39.50
CA LYS A 33 30.98 25.57 39.85
C LYS A 33 30.20 26.08 41.07
N MET A 34 28.92 26.38 40.90
CA MET A 34 28.08 26.94 41.95
C MET A 34 27.70 25.87 42.97
N LYS A 35 27.46 26.27 44.22
CA LYS A 35 27.09 25.35 45.33
C LYS A 35 25.87 24.48 45.03
N MET A 36 24.96 24.95 44.19
CA MET A 36 23.73 24.26 43.79
C MET A 36 23.81 23.66 42.37
N THR A 37 25.00 23.51 41.78
CA THR A 37 25.17 22.88 40.46
C THR A 37 24.95 21.36 40.58
N THR A 38 23.92 20.85 39.90
CA THR A 38 23.69 19.42 39.69
C THR A 38 24.30 19.00 38.36
N GLU A 39 25.03 17.87 38.36
CA GLU A 39 25.52 17.28 37.11
C GLU A 39 24.35 16.75 36.30
N ILE A 40 24.26 17.19 35.04
CA ILE A 40 23.22 16.79 34.10
C ILE A 40 23.74 15.54 33.38
N PRO A 41 23.05 14.39 33.44
CA PRO A 41 23.42 13.23 32.66
C PRO A 41 23.49 13.54 31.16
N GLU A 42 24.54 13.10 30.47
CA GLU A 42 24.67 13.28 29.02
C GLU A 42 23.49 12.69 28.24
N SER A 43 22.84 11.64 28.77
CA SER A 43 21.66 11.02 28.15
C SER A 43 20.42 11.91 28.11
N ILE A 44 20.42 13.04 28.83
CA ILE A 44 19.32 14.02 28.82
C ILE A 44 19.76 15.38 28.27
N THR A 45 20.97 15.48 27.71
CA THR A 45 21.41 16.65 26.97
C THR A 45 21.29 16.42 25.46
N THR A 46 21.21 17.49 24.70
CA THR A 46 21.30 17.46 23.24
C THR A 46 22.67 17.99 22.85
N PRO A 47 23.55 17.18 22.23
CA PRO A 47 24.82 17.67 21.73
C PRO A 47 24.60 18.75 20.66
N ASP A 48 25.46 19.78 20.64
CA ASP A 48 25.41 20.84 19.61
C ASP A 48 25.58 20.31 18.18
N ARG A 49 26.19 19.11 18.04
CA ARG A 49 26.46 18.47 16.77
C ARG A 49 26.30 16.96 16.86
N VAL A 50 25.51 16.39 15.94
CA VAL A 50 25.29 14.94 15.83
C VAL A 50 25.50 14.51 14.38
N GLU A 51 26.47 13.64 14.13
CA GLU A 51 26.70 13.07 12.79
C GLU A 51 25.72 11.93 12.52
N THR A 52 24.99 11.99 11.41
CA THR A 52 23.99 10.98 11.04
C THR A 52 24.08 10.61 9.55
N ARG A 53 23.36 9.55 9.16
CA ARG A 53 23.29 9.12 7.74
C ARG A 53 22.60 10.13 6.81
N ILE A 54 21.82 11.05 7.34
CA ILE A 54 21.15 12.10 6.55
C ILE A 54 21.97 13.39 6.50
N GLY A 55 23.11 13.43 7.18
CA GLY A 55 23.96 14.61 7.34
C GLY A 55 24.21 14.94 8.80
N THR A 56 25.00 15.98 9.03
CA THR A 56 25.24 16.53 10.37
C THR A 56 24.01 17.31 10.84
N LEU A 57 23.52 17.00 12.03
CA LEU A 57 22.48 17.77 12.72
C LEU A 57 23.15 18.75 13.69
N GLU A 58 22.76 20.01 13.64
CA GLU A 58 23.31 21.09 14.46
C GLU A 58 22.24 21.73 15.34
N PHE A 59 22.63 22.01 16.59
CA PHE A 59 21.75 22.54 17.63
C PHE A 59 22.42 23.71 18.34
N PHE A 60 21.60 24.64 18.84
CA PHE A 60 22.01 25.70 19.75
C PHE A 60 21.07 25.69 20.96
N ASP A 61 21.61 25.49 22.16
CA ASP A 61 20.84 25.31 23.39
C ASP A 61 19.74 24.23 23.26
N GLY A 62 20.02 23.15 22.52
CA GLY A 62 19.10 22.05 22.24
C GLY A 62 18.04 22.33 21.17
N ILE A 63 18.01 23.53 20.59
CA ILE A 63 17.10 23.90 19.50
C ILE A 63 17.79 23.60 18.16
N PRO A 64 17.16 22.84 17.24
CA PRO A 64 17.75 22.58 15.93
C PRO A 64 17.89 23.88 15.11
N THR A 65 18.96 24.00 14.34
CA THR A 65 19.05 25.05 13.31
C THR A 65 17.92 24.92 12.29
N LYS A 66 17.67 25.98 11.51
CA LYS A 66 16.66 25.95 10.44
C LYS A 66 16.99 24.86 9.41
N GLU A 67 18.26 24.74 9.06
CA GLU A 67 18.79 23.74 8.14
C GLU A 67 18.60 22.33 8.70
N THR A 68 18.90 22.12 9.99
CA THR A 68 18.66 20.84 10.68
C THR A 68 17.18 20.46 10.69
N SER A 69 16.31 21.43 10.99
CA SER A 69 14.86 21.21 11.00
C SER A 69 14.35 20.81 9.62
N GLN A 70 14.76 21.53 8.57
CA GLN A 70 14.38 21.18 7.19
C GLN A 70 14.88 19.78 6.82
N LEU A 71 16.14 19.48 7.10
CA LEU A 71 16.73 18.18 6.80
C LEU A 71 16.00 17.02 7.49
N VAL A 72 15.60 17.20 8.76
CA VAL A 72 14.86 16.19 9.52
C VAL A 72 13.44 16.03 8.97
N TYR A 73 12.75 17.11 8.61
CA TYR A 73 11.42 17.03 7.99
C TYR A 73 11.46 16.39 6.58
N ASP A 74 12.43 16.75 5.74
CA ASP A 74 12.63 16.13 4.42
C ASP A 74 12.88 14.62 4.56
N HIS A 75 13.67 14.22 5.56
CA HIS A 75 13.89 12.81 5.83
C HIS A 75 12.64 12.09 6.35
N LEU A 76 11.85 12.76 7.20
CA LEU A 76 10.60 12.22 7.72
C LEU A 76 9.60 11.96 6.59
N ASP A 77 9.45 12.91 5.66
CA ASP A 77 8.59 12.77 4.48
C ASP A 77 9.07 11.64 3.57
N PHE A 78 10.38 11.54 3.32
CA PHE A 78 10.96 10.43 2.57
C PHE A 78 10.70 9.05 3.21
N SER A 79 10.86 8.95 4.54
CA SER A 79 10.60 7.71 5.27
C SER A 79 9.14 7.31 5.18
N ARG A 80 8.23 8.27 5.41
CA ARG A 80 6.79 8.05 5.31
C ARG A 80 6.34 7.72 3.90
N ALA A 81 6.92 8.34 2.88
CA ALA A 81 6.65 8.01 1.48
C ALA A 81 7.06 6.58 1.12
N THR A 82 8.18 6.11 1.68
CA THR A 82 8.65 4.73 1.53
C THR A 82 7.71 3.74 2.24
N GLU A 83 7.33 4.03 3.48
CA GLU A 83 6.38 3.22 4.23
C GLU A 83 5.00 3.20 3.57
N ALA A 84 4.53 4.34 3.04
CA ALA A 84 3.27 4.43 2.34
C ALA A 84 3.28 3.59 1.05
N PHE A 85 4.40 3.57 0.32
CA PHE A 85 4.58 2.69 -0.84
C PHE A 85 4.42 1.22 -0.44
N LEU A 86 5.19 0.76 0.55
CA LEU A 86 5.17 -0.65 0.97
C LEU A 86 3.80 -1.09 1.51
N ASN A 87 3.16 -0.24 2.33
CA ASN A 87 1.86 -0.54 2.90
C ASN A 87 0.71 -0.37 1.90
N GLY A 88 0.86 0.46 0.86
CA GLY A 88 -0.17 0.73 -0.14
C GLY A 88 -0.25 -0.28 -1.29
N ILE A 89 0.75 -1.17 -1.45
CA ILE A 89 0.80 -2.18 -2.52
C ILE A 89 -0.52 -2.99 -2.65
N PRO A 90 -1.15 -3.47 -1.57
CA PRO A 90 -2.41 -4.19 -1.67
C PRO A 90 -3.52 -3.37 -2.37
N ALA A 91 -3.71 -2.11 -1.97
CA ALA A 91 -4.68 -1.21 -2.59
C ALA A 91 -4.39 -0.98 -4.08
N ALA A 92 -3.15 -0.61 -4.39
CA ALA A 92 -2.74 -0.31 -5.75
C ALA A 92 -2.85 -1.53 -6.66
N SER A 93 -2.59 -2.73 -6.15
CA SER A 93 -2.68 -3.99 -6.89
C SER A 93 -4.13 -4.34 -7.28
N ILE A 94 -5.11 -4.20 -6.37
CA ILE A 94 -6.53 -4.37 -6.72
C ILE A 94 -6.97 -3.31 -7.73
N GLU A 95 -6.52 -2.06 -7.55
CA GLU A 95 -6.86 -0.98 -8.48
C GLU A 95 -6.29 -1.22 -9.88
N ALA A 96 -5.08 -1.76 -9.99
CA ALA A 96 -4.48 -2.13 -11.27
C ALA A 96 -5.24 -3.28 -11.95
N LEU A 97 -5.65 -4.32 -11.19
CA LEU A 97 -6.55 -5.37 -11.68
C LEU A 97 -7.87 -4.78 -12.21
N ARG A 98 -8.45 -3.83 -11.47
CA ARG A 98 -9.67 -3.14 -11.86
C ARG A 98 -9.49 -2.32 -13.13
N ARG A 99 -8.45 -1.48 -13.21
CA ARG A 99 -8.14 -0.65 -14.38
C ARG A 99 -7.86 -1.50 -15.61
N GLY A 100 -7.15 -2.62 -15.46
CA GLY A 100 -6.93 -3.58 -16.53
C GLY A 100 -8.23 -4.17 -17.08
N ALA A 101 -9.13 -4.62 -16.22
CA ALA A 101 -10.45 -5.12 -16.64
C ALA A 101 -11.32 -4.01 -17.28
N VAL A 102 -11.32 -2.80 -16.71
CA VAL A 102 -12.01 -1.63 -17.26
C VAL A 102 -11.49 -1.26 -18.66
N SER A 103 -10.17 -1.37 -18.89
CA SER A 103 -9.57 -1.10 -20.21
C SER A 103 -10.08 -2.04 -21.31
N LEU A 104 -10.61 -3.21 -20.92
CA LEU A 104 -11.23 -4.18 -21.83
C LEU A 104 -12.76 -4.06 -21.89
N GLY A 105 -13.36 -3.16 -21.12
CA GLY A 105 -14.79 -2.86 -21.12
C GLY A 105 -15.58 -3.36 -19.90
N GLN A 106 -14.94 -3.98 -18.91
CA GLN A 106 -15.63 -4.43 -17.69
C GLN A 106 -15.91 -3.25 -16.74
N THR A 107 -17.13 -2.73 -16.78
CA THR A 107 -17.58 -1.53 -16.03
C THR A 107 -18.88 -1.75 -15.24
N LYS A 108 -19.44 -2.96 -15.29
CA LYS A 108 -20.68 -3.35 -14.61
C LYS A 108 -20.52 -4.72 -13.95
N SER A 109 -21.28 -4.98 -12.90
CA SER A 109 -21.23 -6.26 -12.16
C SER A 109 -21.55 -7.48 -13.02
N ASN A 110 -22.44 -7.36 -14.01
CA ASN A 110 -22.79 -8.44 -14.94
C ASN A 110 -21.76 -8.69 -16.07
N GLN A 111 -20.66 -7.92 -16.10
CA GLN A 111 -19.55 -8.09 -17.05
C GLN A 111 -18.39 -8.83 -16.38
N VAL A 112 -17.88 -9.86 -17.05
CA VAL A 112 -16.84 -10.73 -16.51
C VAL A 112 -15.69 -10.85 -17.50
N LEU A 113 -14.51 -10.37 -17.11
CA LEU A 113 -13.25 -10.71 -17.76
C LEU A 113 -12.99 -12.19 -17.54
N TYR A 114 -12.82 -12.95 -18.61
CA TYR A 114 -12.54 -14.38 -18.52
C TYR A 114 -11.48 -14.81 -19.55
N PHE A 115 -10.80 -15.91 -19.27
CA PHE A 115 -9.72 -16.44 -20.09
C PHE A 115 -10.14 -17.79 -20.68
N ASP A 116 -11.03 -17.70 -21.67
CA ASP A 116 -11.66 -18.86 -22.32
C ASP A 116 -10.67 -19.77 -23.06
N GLU A 117 -9.53 -19.26 -23.49
CA GLU A 117 -8.43 -20.03 -24.07
C GLU A 117 -7.23 -20.14 -23.13
N LEU A 118 -7.45 -20.00 -21.82
CA LEU A 118 -6.43 -19.87 -20.78
C LEU A 118 -5.66 -18.56 -20.88
N MET A 119 -4.99 -18.23 -19.78
CA MET A 119 -4.08 -17.10 -19.72
C MET A 119 -2.76 -17.46 -20.41
N ASP A 120 -2.14 -16.47 -21.04
CA ASP A 120 -0.81 -16.55 -21.62
C ASP A 120 0.03 -15.33 -21.19
N SER A 121 1.20 -15.14 -21.79
CA SER A 121 2.10 -14.04 -21.47
C SER A 121 1.75 -12.70 -22.14
N LYS A 122 0.62 -12.59 -22.87
CA LYS A 122 0.22 -11.33 -23.51
C LYS A 122 -0.33 -10.32 -22.50
N ALA A 123 -1.11 -10.80 -21.54
CA ALA A 123 -1.62 -10.01 -20.44
C ALA A 123 -0.55 -9.90 -19.34
N LEU A 124 -0.36 -8.71 -18.79
CA LEU A 124 0.55 -8.50 -17.66
C LEU A 124 -0.21 -8.79 -16.37
N PHE A 125 -0.23 -10.06 -15.97
CA PHE A 125 -0.79 -10.53 -14.70
C PHE A 125 0.32 -10.98 -13.75
N LEU A 126 0.23 -10.55 -12.50
CA LEU A 126 1.09 -11.09 -11.44
C LEU A 126 0.70 -12.55 -11.18
N THR A 127 1.66 -13.47 -11.38
CA THR A 127 1.54 -14.91 -11.08
C THR A 127 0.29 -15.61 -11.63
N GLY A 128 -0.17 -15.17 -12.81
CA GLY A 128 -1.28 -15.77 -13.53
C GLY A 128 -1.10 -17.27 -13.80
N ASN A 129 -2.13 -18.07 -13.55
CA ASN A 129 -2.11 -19.50 -13.85
C ASN A 129 -2.50 -19.79 -15.31
N THR A 130 -1.77 -20.69 -15.96
CA THR A 130 -1.99 -21.06 -17.38
C THR A 130 -2.72 -22.41 -17.55
N SER A 131 -3.26 -22.98 -16.47
CA SER A 131 -3.84 -24.34 -16.44
C SER A 131 -5.28 -24.36 -15.92
N THR A 132 -5.90 -23.19 -15.75
CA THR A 132 -7.30 -23.04 -15.33
C THR A 132 -7.95 -21.91 -16.12
N VAL A 133 -9.25 -22.04 -16.37
CA VAL A 133 -10.06 -20.98 -16.99
C VAL A 133 -10.46 -20.00 -15.91
N TYR A 134 -9.88 -18.81 -15.94
CA TYR A 134 -10.23 -17.72 -15.02
C TYR A 134 -11.54 -17.05 -15.41
N ALA A 135 -12.33 -16.69 -14.41
CA ALA A 135 -13.36 -15.66 -14.49
C ALA A 135 -13.09 -14.64 -13.38
N ILE A 136 -13.04 -13.36 -13.72
CA ILE A 136 -12.58 -12.28 -12.84
C ILE A 136 -13.61 -11.14 -12.80
N PRO A 137 -14.73 -11.33 -12.08
CA PRO A 137 -15.64 -10.23 -11.80
C PRO A 137 -15.02 -9.19 -10.87
N ILE A 138 -15.51 -7.97 -10.98
CA ILE A 138 -15.22 -6.88 -10.04
C ILE A 138 -16.55 -6.21 -9.73
N LEU A 139 -16.85 -6.10 -8.46
CA LEU A 139 -18.06 -5.46 -7.98
C LEU A 139 -17.78 -3.99 -7.64
N ASP A 140 -18.75 -3.14 -7.94
CA ASP A 140 -18.84 -1.77 -7.44
C ASP A 140 -20.07 -1.69 -6.52
N LEU A 141 -19.86 -2.03 -5.25
CA LEU A 141 -20.93 -2.13 -4.25
C LEU A 141 -21.48 -0.74 -3.88
N LYS A 142 -20.78 0.35 -4.18
CA LYS A 142 -21.31 1.71 -4.01
C LYS A 142 -22.41 2.01 -5.02
N LYS A 143 -22.19 1.55 -6.27
CA LYS A 143 -23.13 1.72 -7.36
C LYS A 143 -24.27 0.71 -7.30
N ASP A 144 -23.95 -0.55 -7.04
CA ASP A 144 -24.89 -1.67 -7.18
C ASP A 144 -25.58 -2.04 -5.84
N GLY A 145 -25.05 -1.58 -4.71
CA GLY A 145 -25.52 -2.00 -3.39
C GLY A 145 -25.25 -3.49 -3.13
N PRO A 146 -26.08 -4.16 -2.31
CA PRO A 146 -25.99 -5.61 -2.11
C PRO A 146 -26.01 -6.36 -3.45
N THR A 147 -24.94 -7.09 -3.75
CA THR A 147 -24.73 -7.70 -5.08
C THR A 147 -24.65 -9.22 -4.97
N VAL A 148 -25.44 -9.92 -5.79
CA VAL A 148 -25.53 -11.38 -5.83
C VAL A 148 -24.49 -11.94 -6.79
N VAL A 149 -23.83 -13.03 -6.37
CA VAL A 149 -22.97 -13.87 -7.21
C VAL A 149 -23.50 -15.31 -7.15
N GLU A 150 -24.09 -15.80 -8.23
CA GLU A 150 -24.53 -17.19 -8.36
C GLU A 150 -23.39 -18.03 -8.94
N ILE A 151 -22.87 -18.95 -8.13
CA ILE A 151 -21.80 -19.86 -8.50
C ILE A 151 -22.39 -21.21 -8.93
N PRO A 152 -22.09 -21.72 -10.14
CA PRO A 152 -22.60 -23.01 -10.57
C PRO A 152 -21.94 -24.18 -9.81
N ALA A 153 -22.61 -25.33 -9.77
CA ALA A 153 -22.03 -26.52 -9.15
C ALA A 153 -20.75 -26.97 -9.85
N GLY A 154 -19.75 -27.41 -9.09
CA GLY A 154 -18.44 -27.83 -9.60
C GLY A 154 -17.50 -26.66 -9.99
N ALA A 155 -17.97 -25.42 -9.87
CA ALA A 155 -17.12 -24.24 -10.05
C ALA A 155 -16.16 -24.04 -8.88
N GLY A 156 -15.02 -23.43 -9.19
CA GLY A 156 -14.03 -22.99 -8.21
C GLY A 156 -12.73 -23.79 -8.26
N PRO A 157 -11.77 -23.44 -7.38
CA PRO A 157 -11.93 -22.54 -6.24
C PRO A 157 -12.14 -21.07 -6.67
N GLY A 158 -12.82 -20.31 -5.82
CA GLY A 158 -12.98 -18.88 -5.99
C GLY A 158 -12.83 -18.13 -4.67
N THR A 159 -12.55 -16.83 -4.74
CA THR A 159 -12.42 -15.97 -3.56
C THR A 159 -12.89 -14.56 -3.86
N VAL A 160 -13.42 -13.89 -2.84
CA VAL A 160 -13.76 -12.47 -2.84
C VAL A 160 -12.81 -11.77 -1.89
N ASN A 161 -12.13 -10.75 -2.41
CA ASN A 161 -11.29 -9.85 -1.61
C ASN A 161 -11.81 -8.41 -1.71
N ASP A 162 -11.61 -7.66 -0.64
CA ASP A 162 -11.88 -6.23 -0.61
C ASP A 162 -10.80 -5.43 -1.40
N ALA A 163 -10.95 -4.11 -1.44
CA ALA A 163 -10.08 -3.21 -2.19
C ALA A 163 -8.64 -3.13 -1.64
N PHE A 164 -8.37 -3.75 -0.49
CA PHE A 164 -7.06 -3.84 0.15
C PHE A 164 -6.52 -5.28 0.17
N PHE A 165 -7.02 -6.14 -0.73
CA PHE A 165 -6.66 -7.57 -0.82
C PHE A 165 -7.01 -8.41 0.42
N ARG A 166 -7.84 -7.92 1.35
CA ARG A 166 -8.23 -8.70 2.52
C ARG A 166 -9.37 -9.64 2.16
N PHE A 167 -9.32 -10.83 2.75
CA PHE A 167 -10.29 -11.90 2.53
C PHE A 167 -11.69 -11.48 2.99
N VAL A 168 -12.70 -11.75 2.14
CA VAL A 168 -14.12 -11.59 2.46
C VAL A 168 -14.80 -12.96 2.56
N VAL A 169 -14.77 -13.75 1.49
CA VAL A 169 -15.41 -15.09 1.45
C VAL A 169 -14.87 -15.94 0.31
N ASP A 170 -14.76 -17.25 0.53
CA ASP A 170 -14.42 -18.24 -0.50
C ASP A 170 -15.65 -18.84 -1.19
N MET A 171 -15.44 -19.31 -2.42
CA MET A 171 -16.44 -19.91 -3.29
C MET A 171 -15.91 -21.24 -3.87
N GLY A 172 -16.84 -22.12 -4.25
CA GLY A 172 -16.54 -23.48 -4.68
C GLY A 172 -16.17 -24.40 -3.51
N ALA A 173 -15.32 -25.39 -3.78
CA ALA A 173 -14.89 -26.39 -2.79
C ALA A 173 -14.42 -25.81 -1.43
N PRO A 174 -13.60 -24.75 -1.35
CA PRO A 174 -13.18 -24.17 -0.07
C PRO A 174 -14.29 -23.35 0.62
N GLY A 175 -15.25 -22.84 -0.16
CA GLY A 175 -16.29 -21.94 0.32
C GLY A 175 -17.44 -22.64 1.06
N PRO A 176 -18.40 -21.85 1.58
CA PRO A 176 -19.63 -22.35 2.21
C PRO A 176 -20.46 -23.29 1.31
N ASP A 177 -20.41 -23.13 -0.02
CA ASP A 177 -21.14 -23.99 -0.94
C ASP A 177 -20.56 -25.41 -1.09
N ARG A 178 -19.32 -25.65 -0.63
CA ARG A 178 -18.63 -26.96 -0.67
C ARG A 178 -18.61 -27.58 -2.07
N GLY A 179 -18.47 -26.74 -3.11
CA GLY A 179 -18.44 -27.15 -4.51
C GLY A 179 -19.81 -27.51 -5.09
N LYS A 180 -20.90 -27.36 -4.33
CA LYS A 180 -22.26 -27.62 -4.81
C LYS A 180 -22.86 -26.44 -5.56
N GLY A 181 -22.15 -25.30 -5.60
CA GLY A 181 -22.68 -24.06 -6.11
C GLY A 181 -23.69 -23.43 -5.14
N GLY A 182 -23.96 -22.15 -5.34
CA GLY A 182 -24.82 -21.41 -4.43
C GLY A 182 -24.92 -19.93 -4.77
N LYS A 183 -25.82 -19.23 -4.09
CA LYS A 183 -25.97 -17.79 -4.19
C LYS A 183 -25.18 -17.13 -3.07
N TYR A 184 -24.26 -16.25 -3.43
CA TYR A 184 -23.56 -15.40 -2.50
C TYR A 184 -24.17 -14.00 -2.57
N LEU A 185 -24.28 -13.33 -1.43
CA LEU A 185 -24.68 -11.93 -1.37
C LEU A 185 -23.56 -11.13 -0.72
N ILE A 186 -22.93 -10.25 -1.49
CA ILE A 186 -21.88 -9.38 -1.01
C ILE A 186 -22.49 -8.03 -0.65
N LEU A 187 -22.43 -7.69 0.64
CA LEU A 187 -22.97 -6.44 1.19
C LEU A 187 -21.92 -5.32 1.08
N PRO A 188 -22.33 -4.08 0.77
CA PRO A 188 -21.44 -2.93 0.82
C PRO A 188 -21.03 -2.60 2.27
N PRO A 189 -19.93 -1.86 2.47
CA PRO A 189 -19.42 -1.51 3.79
C PRO A 189 -20.38 -0.65 4.63
N ASP A 190 -21.19 0.16 3.97
CA ASP A 190 -22.22 1.03 4.56
C ASP A 190 -23.61 0.35 4.65
N TYR A 191 -23.70 -0.97 4.46
CA TYR A 191 -24.97 -1.67 4.64
C TYR A 191 -25.45 -1.60 6.11
N GLU A 192 -26.66 -1.07 6.30
CA GLU A 192 -27.34 -0.88 7.59
C GLU A 192 -28.61 -1.74 7.77
N GLY A 193 -28.88 -2.68 6.87
CA GLY A 193 -30.06 -3.55 7.00
C GLY A 193 -29.85 -4.75 7.94
N ASP A 194 -30.85 -5.63 8.00
CA ASP A 194 -30.91 -6.72 8.99
C ASP A 194 -30.05 -7.95 8.65
N LEU A 195 -29.36 -7.96 7.50
CA LEU A 195 -28.55 -9.09 7.05
C LEU A 195 -27.17 -9.12 7.73
N GLU A 196 -26.82 -10.28 8.29
CA GLU A 196 -25.50 -10.52 8.87
C GLU A 196 -24.46 -11.01 7.85
N GLY A 197 -23.46 -10.19 7.53
CA GLY A 197 -22.38 -10.57 6.60
C GLY A 197 -21.01 -10.72 7.27
N PRO A 198 -20.76 -11.75 8.10
CA PRO A 198 -19.42 -11.96 8.66
C PRO A 198 -18.41 -12.36 7.58
N ILE A 199 -17.12 -12.17 7.88
CA ILE A 199 -16.02 -12.74 7.08
C ILE A 199 -16.17 -14.27 7.02
N GLY A 200 -15.98 -14.84 5.83
CA GLY A 200 -16.23 -16.25 5.54
C GLY A 200 -17.68 -16.60 5.17
N GLY A 201 -18.60 -15.65 5.34
CA GLY A 201 -20.00 -15.77 4.94
C GLY A 201 -20.89 -16.53 5.94
N LYS A 202 -22.16 -16.16 5.99
CA LYS A 202 -23.20 -16.82 6.80
C LYS A 202 -24.43 -17.15 5.93
N PRO A 203 -24.98 -18.38 6.00
CA PRO A 203 -26.22 -18.70 5.30
C PRO A 203 -27.40 -17.94 5.91
N GLN A 204 -28.17 -17.26 5.06
CA GLN A 204 -29.41 -16.56 5.44
C GLN A 204 -30.47 -16.74 4.35
N VAL A 205 -31.75 -16.67 4.73
CA VAL A 205 -32.87 -16.84 3.80
C VAL A 205 -33.42 -15.47 3.39
N ILE A 206 -33.49 -15.21 2.09
CA ILE A 206 -33.99 -13.98 1.49
C ILE A 206 -35.01 -14.36 0.42
N ASP A 207 -36.26 -13.96 0.60
CA ASP A 207 -37.41 -14.34 -0.26
C ASP A 207 -37.52 -15.85 -0.51
N GLY A 208 -37.30 -16.66 0.52
CA GLY A 208 -37.39 -18.12 0.44
C GLY A 208 -36.18 -18.81 -0.20
N GLU A 209 -35.14 -18.07 -0.57
CA GLU A 209 -33.89 -18.62 -1.12
C GLU A 209 -32.72 -18.43 -0.14
N THR A 210 -31.83 -19.41 -0.06
CA THR A 210 -30.63 -19.33 0.78
C THR A 210 -29.49 -18.60 0.07
N TYR A 211 -28.90 -17.64 0.76
CA TYR A 211 -27.71 -16.89 0.36
C TYR A 211 -26.59 -17.07 1.37
N PHE A 212 -25.36 -17.23 0.91
CA PHE A 212 -24.15 -17.05 1.72
C PHE A 212 -23.80 -15.57 1.75
N VAL A 213 -24.18 -14.90 2.83
CA VAL A 213 -24.04 -13.45 2.96
C VAL A 213 -22.71 -13.10 3.61
N ALA A 214 -21.94 -12.22 2.97
CA ALA A 214 -20.69 -11.67 3.50
C ALA A 214 -20.64 -10.16 3.26
N LYS A 215 -20.03 -9.39 4.17
CA LYS A 215 -19.90 -7.94 4.05
C LYS A 215 -18.47 -7.57 3.68
N SER A 216 -18.33 -6.78 2.62
CA SER A 216 -17.05 -6.19 2.25
C SER A 216 -16.75 -4.99 3.15
N THR A 217 -15.46 -4.73 3.43
CA THR A 217 -15.03 -3.51 4.12
C THR A 217 -14.83 -2.33 3.17
N SER A 218 -14.96 -2.56 1.86
CA SER A 218 -14.77 -1.60 0.78
C SER A 218 -15.88 -1.72 -0.27
N TYR A 219 -16.08 -0.67 -1.06
CA TYR A 219 -17.02 -0.65 -2.17
C TYR A 219 -16.54 -1.48 -3.37
N VAL A 220 -15.25 -1.43 -3.71
CA VAL A 220 -14.70 -2.35 -4.71
C VAL A 220 -14.44 -3.70 -4.07
N ALA A 221 -14.99 -4.76 -4.67
CA ALA A 221 -14.66 -6.13 -4.32
C ALA A 221 -14.17 -6.87 -5.57
N TRP A 222 -12.98 -7.44 -5.49
CA TRP A 222 -12.38 -8.25 -6.55
C TRP A 222 -12.72 -9.71 -6.33
N ILE A 223 -13.12 -10.39 -7.41
CA ILE A 223 -13.46 -11.82 -7.37
C ILE A 223 -12.54 -12.56 -8.33
N GLY A 224 -11.86 -13.59 -7.82
CA GLY A 224 -11.07 -14.51 -8.63
C GLY A 224 -11.71 -15.88 -8.62
N LEU A 225 -12.12 -16.38 -9.79
CA LEU A 225 -12.71 -17.72 -9.95
C LEU A 225 -11.86 -18.56 -10.88
N ARG A 226 -11.67 -19.85 -10.56
CA ARG A 226 -10.98 -20.83 -11.41
C ARG A 226 -11.90 -21.96 -11.83
N GLY A 227 -11.85 -22.31 -13.10
CA GLY A 227 -12.49 -23.50 -13.66
C GLY A 227 -11.43 -24.49 -14.14
N PHE A 228 -11.55 -25.74 -13.74
CA PHE A 228 -10.58 -26.78 -14.08
C PHE A 228 -10.80 -27.34 -15.49
N LEU A 229 -9.70 -27.72 -16.13
CA LEU A 229 -9.74 -28.36 -17.45
C LEU A 229 -10.34 -29.75 -17.35
N VAL A 230 -11.05 -30.15 -18.39
CA VAL A 230 -11.48 -31.54 -18.60
C VAL A 230 -10.75 -32.06 -19.81
N ASP A 231 -10.04 -33.19 -19.65
CA ASP A 231 -9.18 -33.78 -20.68
C ASP A 231 -8.15 -32.78 -21.26
N GLY A 232 -7.64 -31.88 -20.40
CA GLY A 232 -6.69 -30.84 -20.79
C GLY A 232 -7.28 -29.69 -21.62
N LYS A 233 -8.60 -29.62 -21.76
CA LYS A 233 -9.29 -28.60 -22.58
C LYS A 233 -10.07 -27.58 -21.73
N PRO A 234 -10.12 -26.30 -22.15
CA PRO A 234 -10.82 -25.25 -21.42
C PRO A 234 -12.34 -25.24 -21.68
N ASP A 235 -12.81 -25.89 -22.74
CA ASP A 235 -14.19 -25.80 -23.23
C ASP A 235 -15.26 -26.00 -22.16
N THR A 236 -15.07 -27.01 -21.30
CA THR A 236 -16.04 -27.35 -20.26
C THR A 236 -16.12 -26.27 -19.19
N ALA A 237 -14.97 -25.80 -18.67
CA ALA A 237 -14.93 -24.72 -17.70
C ALA A 237 -15.43 -23.39 -18.30
N SER A 238 -15.06 -23.12 -19.55
CA SER A 238 -15.49 -21.93 -20.30
C SER A 238 -17.02 -21.90 -20.47
N ARG A 239 -17.64 -23.03 -20.81
CA ARG A 239 -19.12 -23.16 -20.85
C ARG A 239 -19.75 -23.05 -19.46
N MET A 240 -19.19 -23.72 -18.45
CA MET A 240 -19.68 -23.64 -17.07
C MET A 240 -19.80 -22.20 -16.59
N TRP A 241 -18.84 -21.34 -16.92
CA TRP A 241 -18.94 -19.91 -16.63
C TRP A 241 -20.04 -19.22 -17.43
N ARG A 242 -20.04 -19.37 -18.76
CA ARG A 242 -21.00 -18.67 -19.61
C ARG A 242 -22.46 -19.04 -19.33
N ASP A 243 -22.70 -20.29 -18.96
CA ASP A 243 -24.04 -20.83 -18.79
C ASP A 243 -24.51 -20.79 -17.33
N GLY A 244 -23.58 -20.76 -16.38
CA GLY A 244 -23.86 -20.97 -14.95
C GLY A 244 -23.53 -19.80 -14.03
N LEU A 245 -22.56 -18.95 -14.35
CA LEU A 245 -22.22 -17.79 -13.52
C LEU A 245 -23.23 -16.66 -13.77
N LYS A 246 -23.81 -16.11 -12.69
CA LYS A 246 -24.62 -14.88 -12.77
C LYS A 246 -24.21 -13.89 -11.70
N ILE A 247 -24.20 -12.61 -12.05
CA ILE A 247 -23.86 -11.52 -11.14
C ILE A 247 -24.81 -10.36 -11.38
N TYR A 248 -25.46 -9.89 -10.32
CA TYR A 248 -26.46 -8.84 -10.43
C TYR A 248 -26.73 -8.17 -9.07
N PRO A 249 -27.09 -6.88 -9.04
CA PRO A 249 -27.59 -6.22 -7.83
C PRO A 249 -28.81 -6.98 -7.28
N LEU A 250 -28.91 -7.19 -5.96
CA LEU A 250 -30.05 -7.87 -5.34
C LEU A 250 -31.39 -7.23 -5.72
N ALA A 251 -31.42 -5.90 -5.87
CA ALA A 251 -32.58 -5.15 -6.34
C ALA A 251 -33.08 -5.57 -7.74
N MET A 252 -32.22 -6.17 -8.58
CA MET A 252 -32.55 -6.67 -9.91
C MET A 252 -32.83 -8.18 -9.95
N LYS A 253 -32.92 -8.87 -8.80
CA LYS A 253 -33.12 -10.33 -8.70
C LYS A 253 -34.30 -10.85 -9.54
N ALA A 254 -35.39 -10.10 -9.62
CA ALA A 254 -36.57 -10.51 -10.38
C ALA A 254 -36.36 -10.48 -11.90
N ASN A 255 -35.42 -9.67 -12.40
CA ASN A 255 -35.08 -9.55 -13.80
C ASN A 255 -33.58 -9.19 -13.95
N PRO A 256 -32.68 -10.15 -13.70
CA PRO A 256 -31.24 -9.87 -13.68
C PRO A 256 -30.76 -9.52 -15.10
N PRO A 257 -29.79 -8.61 -15.22
CA PRO A 257 -29.18 -8.28 -16.50
C PRO A 257 -28.55 -9.53 -17.15
N ARG A 258 -28.54 -9.56 -18.48
CA ARG A 258 -27.83 -10.60 -19.23
C ARG A 258 -26.34 -10.51 -18.93
N MET A 259 -25.71 -11.65 -18.64
CA MET A 259 -24.26 -11.72 -18.45
C MET A 259 -23.50 -11.40 -19.75
N GLU A 260 -22.40 -10.67 -19.60
CA GLU A 260 -21.48 -10.31 -20.68
C GLU A 260 -20.08 -10.86 -20.34
N PHE A 261 -19.54 -11.73 -21.19
CA PHE A 261 -18.23 -12.33 -20.99
C PHE A 261 -17.22 -11.72 -21.95
N ILE A 262 -16.20 -11.08 -21.40
CA ILE A 262 -15.17 -10.34 -22.12
C ILE A 262 -13.91 -11.21 -22.14
N SER A 263 -13.58 -11.79 -23.30
CA SER A 263 -12.36 -12.59 -23.42
C SER A 263 -11.13 -11.68 -23.23
N GLY A 264 -10.30 -12.05 -22.26
CA GLY A 264 -8.95 -11.51 -22.04
C GLY A 264 -7.85 -12.37 -22.68
N SER A 265 -8.18 -13.56 -23.16
CA SER A 265 -7.21 -14.46 -23.80
C SER A 265 -6.57 -13.78 -25.01
N ARG A 266 -5.25 -13.94 -25.12
CA ARG A 266 -4.42 -13.40 -26.22
C ARG A 266 -4.37 -11.86 -26.32
N LYS A 267 -5.02 -11.13 -25.42
CA LYS A 267 -5.00 -9.66 -25.40
C LYS A 267 -3.87 -9.13 -24.54
N SER A 268 -3.30 -8.00 -24.95
CA SER A 268 -2.31 -7.28 -24.15
C SER A 268 -2.97 -6.14 -23.39
N PHE A 269 -2.82 -6.17 -22.08
CA PHE A 269 -3.31 -5.16 -21.14
C PHE A 269 -2.55 -5.30 -19.82
N ASN A 270 -2.57 -4.24 -19.01
CA ASN A 270 -1.83 -4.18 -17.75
C ASN A 270 -2.75 -4.36 -16.55
N THR A 271 -2.35 -5.20 -15.59
CA THR A 271 -2.99 -5.31 -14.27
C THR A 271 -2.01 -5.11 -13.12
N ILE A 272 -0.83 -4.53 -13.40
CA ILE A 272 0.23 -4.32 -12.42
C ILE A 272 0.29 -2.83 -12.08
N HIS A 273 0.32 -2.52 -10.78
CA HIS A 273 0.45 -1.14 -10.30
C HIS A 273 1.78 -0.52 -10.70
N ALA A 274 1.85 0.80 -10.63
CA ALA A 274 3.06 1.54 -10.96
C ALA A 274 4.17 1.39 -9.90
N ASN A 275 5.43 1.60 -10.29
CA ASN A 275 6.60 1.61 -9.38
C ASN A 275 7.34 2.96 -9.40
N ASN A 276 6.63 4.01 -9.81
CA ASN A 276 7.05 5.41 -9.87
C ASN A 276 5.98 6.29 -9.20
N PHE A 277 5.99 7.60 -9.43
CA PHE A 277 5.11 8.53 -8.71
C PHE A 277 3.61 8.22 -8.89
N GLU A 278 3.24 7.68 -10.04
CA GLU A 278 1.89 7.26 -10.40
C GLU A 278 1.31 6.23 -9.42
N PHE A 279 2.15 5.50 -8.67
CA PHE A 279 1.70 4.63 -7.57
C PHE A 279 0.92 5.43 -6.52
N TYR A 280 1.39 6.62 -6.17
CA TYR A 280 0.75 7.45 -5.15
C TYR A 280 -0.59 8.00 -5.65
N GLU A 281 -0.73 8.27 -6.96
CA GLU A 281 -2.00 8.63 -7.60
C GLU A 281 -2.98 7.44 -7.63
N GLU A 282 -2.49 6.23 -7.90
CA GLU A 282 -3.26 4.99 -7.82
C GLU A 282 -3.77 4.75 -6.40
N LEU A 283 -2.91 4.90 -5.40
CA LEU A 283 -3.27 4.79 -3.99
C LEU A 283 -4.31 5.86 -3.61
N HIS A 284 -4.08 7.12 -3.94
CA HIS A 284 -5.03 8.21 -3.68
C HIS A 284 -6.39 7.94 -4.34
N THR A 285 -6.41 7.42 -5.57
CA THR A 285 -7.67 7.03 -6.25
C THR A 285 -8.47 6.00 -5.43
N VAL A 286 -7.79 5.04 -4.78
CA VAL A 286 -8.45 4.07 -3.90
C VAL A 286 -8.95 4.76 -2.63
N ILE A 287 -8.11 5.54 -1.95
CA ILE A 287 -8.49 6.25 -0.72
C ILE A 287 -9.69 7.19 -0.94
N GLU A 288 -9.72 7.86 -2.08
CA GLU A 288 -10.81 8.76 -2.45
C GLU A 288 -12.14 8.00 -2.70
N ARG A 289 -12.06 6.81 -3.30
CA ARG A 289 -13.26 5.99 -3.58
C ARG A 289 -13.83 5.31 -2.35
N GLU A 290 -12.97 4.67 -1.57
CA GLU A 290 -13.32 3.72 -0.51
C GLU A 290 -13.76 4.41 0.80
N PRO A 291 -14.48 3.73 1.71
CA PRO A 291 -14.86 4.34 2.99
C PRO A 291 -13.64 4.58 3.88
N VAL A 292 -13.73 5.60 4.74
CA VAL A 292 -12.65 6.00 5.66
C VAL A 292 -12.30 4.88 6.63
N GLU A 293 -13.30 4.08 7.00
CA GLU A 293 -13.25 2.92 7.90
C GLU A 293 -12.60 1.69 7.25
N MET A 294 -12.31 1.71 5.94
CA MET A 294 -11.60 0.61 5.29
C MET A 294 -10.22 0.40 5.91
N LEU A 295 -9.55 1.49 6.33
CA LEU A 295 -8.22 1.47 6.95
C LEU A 295 -8.31 1.93 8.41
N ASP A 296 -7.45 1.36 9.25
CA ASP A 296 -7.29 1.84 10.62
C ASP A 296 -6.67 3.25 10.66
N ALA A 297 -6.75 3.88 11.83
CA ALA A 297 -6.30 5.26 12.00
C ALA A 297 -4.78 5.44 11.83
N GLU A 298 -3.97 4.41 12.09
CA GLU A 298 -2.52 4.47 11.98
C GLU A 298 -2.10 4.49 10.51
N LEU A 299 -2.57 3.53 9.73
CA LEU A 299 -2.27 3.45 8.30
C LEU A 299 -2.86 4.63 7.53
N ARG A 300 -4.08 5.05 7.88
CA ARG A 300 -4.67 6.27 7.30
C ARG A 300 -3.88 7.52 7.67
N GLY A 301 -3.39 7.61 8.91
CA GLY A 301 -2.53 8.71 9.35
C GLY A 301 -1.20 8.75 8.62
N LEU A 302 -0.59 7.59 8.35
CA LEU A 302 0.61 7.48 7.53
C LEU A 302 0.38 8.02 6.11
N PHE A 303 -0.70 7.62 5.44
CA PHE A 303 -1.01 8.12 4.10
C PHE A 303 -1.31 9.63 4.09
N ALA A 304 -2.10 10.11 5.06
CA ALA A 304 -2.40 11.54 5.19
C ALA A 304 -1.14 12.38 5.44
N SER A 305 -0.14 11.83 6.16
CA SER A 305 1.11 12.51 6.45
C SER A 305 1.98 12.84 5.22
N ILE A 306 1.67 12.23 4.07
CA ILE A 306 2.29 12.52 2.77
C ILE A 306 1.29 13.12 1.77
N GLY A 307 0.15 13.61 2.25
CA GLY A 307 -0.87 14.27 1.43
C GLY A 307 -1.86 13.33 0.74
N ILE A 308 -1.93 12.04 1.13
CA ILE A 308 -2.91 11.09 0.61
C ILE A 308 -4.02 10.90 1.65
N GLU A 309 -5.08 11.69 1.51
CA GLU A 309 -6.30 11.58 2.29
C GLU A 309 -7.53 11.69 1.40
N LYS A 310 -8.70 11.43 1.97
CA LYS A 310 -9.99 11.50 1.29
C LYS A 310 -10.56 12.91 1.43
N GLY A 311 -11.05 13.48 0.33
CA GLY A 311 -11.61 14.85 0.26
C GLY A 311 -10.57 15.93 -0.02
#